data_AF-A0A936IRH1-F1
#
_entry.id   AF-A0A936IRH1-F1
#
_cell.length_a   1.000
_cell.length_b   1.000
_cell.length_c   1.000
_cell.angle_alpha   90.00
_cell.angle_beta   90.00
_cell.angle_gamma   90.00
#
_symmetry.space_group_name_H-M   'P 1'
#
loop_
_entity.id
_entity.type
_entity.pdbx_description
1 polymer ?
#
loop_
_entity_poly.entity_id
_entity_poly.type
_entity_poly.pdbx_seq_one_letter_code
_entity_poly.pdbx_strand_id
1 'polypeptide(L)' 'IDIFEVEQFVALNLYEWGKFGLDGRKTAVADLVERYNEVVDEFETDPSLRIELRR' A
#
# COMPACT_ATOMS: atom_id res chain seq x y z
N ILE A 1 14.59 8.33 -14.40
CA ILE A 1 13.51 7.99 -13.46
C ILE A 1 14.01 6.79 -12.70
N ASP A 2 14.29 6.92 -11.41
CA ASP A 2 14.58 5.76 -10.57
C ASP A 2 13.26 5.04 -10.32
N ILE A 3 13.20 3.77 -10.73
CA ILE A 3 12.06 2.90 -10.53
C ILE A 3 12.44 2.01 -9.35
N PHE A 4 11.88 2.31 -8.18
CA PHE A 4 11.99 1.44 -7.02
C PHE A 4 11.01 0.28 -7.15
N GLU A 5 11.43 -0.91 -6.72
CA GLU A 5 10.51 -2.01 -6.47
C GLU A 5 9.51 -1.58 -5.39
N VAL A 6 8.22 -1.67 -5.74
CA VAL A 6 7.13 -1.24 -4.87
C VAL A 6 7.18 -1.99 -3.54
N GLU A 7 7.68 -3.23 -3.53
CA GLU A 7 7.83 -4.04 -2.33
C GLU A 7 8.81 -3.42 -1.32
N GLN A 8 9.94 -2.88 -1.78
CA GLN A 8 10.93 -2.22 -0.90
C GLN A 8 10.37 -0.92 -0.32
N PHE A 9 9.69 -0.13 -1.14
CA PHE A 9 9.05 1.12 -0.71
C PHE A 9 7.95 0.84 0.33
N VAL A 10 7.11 -0.15 0.06
CA VAL A 10 6.05 -0.58 0.98
C VAL A 10 6.64 -1.14 2.26
N ALA A 11 7.66 -2.00 2.21
CA ALA A 11 8.27 -2.57 3.42
C ALA A 11 8.86 -1.49 4.35
N LEU A 12 9.54 -0.49 3.78
CA LEU A 12 10.14 0.62 4.54
C LEU A 12 9.07 1.54 5.15
N ASN A 13 8.06 1.95 4.37
CA ASN A 13 7.01 2.84 4.86
C ASN A 13 6.06 2.13 5.85
N LEU A 14 5.74 0.87 5.62
CA LEU A 14 4.92 0.06 6.53
C LEU A 14 5.62 -0.17 7.88
N TYR A 15 6.95 -0.32 7.86
CA TYR A 15 7.76 -0.42 9.08
C TYR A 15 7.74 0.88 9.88
N GLU A 16 7.88 2.03 9.23
CA GLU A 16 7.84 3.33 9.90
C GLU A 16 6.43 3.72 10.39
N TRP A 17 5.37 3.39 9.65
CA TRP A 17 3.98 3.70 10.03
C TRP A 17 3.40 2.77 11.11
N GLY A 18 3.89 1.52 11.23
CA GLY A 18 3.35 0.51 12.14
C GLY A 18 3.61 0.72 13.64
N LYS A 19 4.29 1.80 14.07
CA LYS A 19 4.65 2.12 15.48
C LYS A 19 5.10 0.91 16.32
N PHE A 20 5.79 -0.06 15.72
CA PHE A 20 6.32 -1.26 16.39
C PHE A 20 5.29 -2.16 17.13
N GLY A 21 4.02 -2.20 16.71
CA GLY A 21 3.01 -3.13 17.24
C GLY A 21 2.62 -4.24 16.26
N LEU A 22 2.46 -5.49 16.72
CA LEU A 22 1.93 -6.61 15.91
C LEU A 22 0.56 -6.30 15.30
N ASP A 23 -0.28 -5.56 16.03
CA ASP A 23 -1.61 -5.12 15.57
C ASP A 23 -1.52 -4.02 14.49
N GLY A 24 -0.48 -3.20 14.52
CA GLY A 24 -0.29 -2.07 13.59
C GLY A 24 0.05 -2.49 12.17
N ARG A 25 0.58 -3.70 11.96
CA ARG A 25 0.96 -4.18 10.62
C ARG A 25 -0.24 -4.44 9.72
N LYS A 26 -1.30 -5.06 10.25
CA LYS A 26 -2.51 -5.32 9.45
C LYS A 26 -3.22 -4.02 9.10
N THR A 27 -3.30 -3.09 10.05
CA THR A 27 -3.85 -1.75 9.84
C THR A 27 -3.06 -0.99 8.78
N ALA A 28 -1.74 -0.93 8.90
CA ALA A 28 -0.91 -0.20 7.94
C ALA A 28 -0.99 -0.78 6.51
N VAL A 29 -1.14 -2.10 6.35
CA VAL A 29 -1.31 -2.72 5.02
C VAL A 29 -2.68 -2.37 4.44
N ALA A 30 -3.73 -2.36 5.26
CA ALA A 30 -5.06 -1.94 4.84
C ALA A 30 -5.08 -0.47 4.39
N ASP A 31 -4.50 0.42 5.21
CA ASP A 31 -4.42 1.86 4.93
C ASP A 31 -3.64 2.14 3.63
N LEU A 32 -2.55 1.40 3.39
CA LEU A 32 -1.77 1.51 2.16
C LEU A 32 -2.57 1.09 0.93
N VAL A 33 -3.27 -0.05 1.01
CA VAL A 33 -4.08 -0.56 -0.10
C VAL A 33 -5.22 0.40 -0.42
N GLU A 34 -5.86 0.96 0.61
CA GLU A 34 -6.87 2.01 0.45
C GLU A 34 -6.30 3.22 -0.30
N ARG A 35 -5.19 3.78 0.19
CA ARG A 35 -4.56 4.97 -0.41
C ARG A 35 -4.08 4.74 -1.84
N TYR A 36 -3.57 3.55 -2.14
CA TYR A 36 -3.18 3.18 -3.50
C TYR A 36 -4.40 3.13 -4.44
N ASN A 37 -5.49 2.50 -4.00
CA ASN A 37 -6.71 2.38 -4.80
C ASN A 37 -7.37 3.76 -5.03
N GLU A 38 -7.26 4.71 -4.09
CA GLU A 38 -7.69 6.10 -4.30
C GLU A 38 -6.94 6.77 -5.47
N VAL A 39 -5.62 6.57 -5.56
CA VAL A 39 -4.80 7.10 -6.67
C VAL A 39 -5.19 6.45 -7.99
N VAL A 40 -5.42 5.13 -8.00
CA VAL A 40 -5.91 4.44 -9.20
C VAL A 40 -7.26 5.00 -9.63
N ASP A 41 -8.17 5.24 -8.70
CA ASP A 41 -9.51 5.74 -9.01
C ASP A 41 -9.51 7.18 -9.52
N GLU A 42 -8.57 8.01 -9.07
CA GLU A 42 -8.47 9.41 -9.48
C GLU A 42 -7.71 9.58 -10.80
N PHE A 43 -6.65 8.78 -11.04
CA PHE A 43 -5.69 9.04 -12.11
C PHE A 43 -5.63 7.95 -13.19
N GLU A 44 -6.10 6.74 -12.93
CA GLU A 44 -6.00 5.62 -13.87
C GLU A 44 -7.38 5.26 -14.45
N THR A 45 -7.37 4.73 -15.67
CA THR A 45 -8.61 4.27 -16.34
C THR A 45 -8.75 2.75 -16.34
N ASP A 46 -7.70 2.02 -15.98
CA ASP A 46 -7.67 0.55 -15.91
C ASP A 46 -8.00 0.07 -14.48
N PRO A 47 -9.20 -0.51 -14.24
CA PRO A 47 -9.59 -0.99 -12.93
C PRO A 47 -8.79 -2.21 -12.45
N SER A 48 -8.08 -2.90 -13.35
CA SER A 48 -7.28 -4.09 -13.01
C SER A 48 -6.04 -3.77 -12.17
N LEU A 49 -5.66 -2.48 -12.08
CA LEU A 49 -4.55 -2.02 -11.26
C LEU A 49 -4.86 -2.07 -9.76
N ARG A 50 -6.14 -2.11 -9.37
CA ARG A 50 -6.55 -2.13 -7.95
C ARG A 50 -6.01 -3.36 -7.23
N ILE A 51 -5.66 -3.17 -5.96
CA ILE A 51 -5.16 -4.22 -5.08
C ILE A 51 -6.28 -4.62 -4.10
N GLU A 52 -6.45 -5.92 -3.89
CA GLU A 52 -7.41 -6.49 -2.95
C GLU A 52 -6.70 -7.39 -1.94
N LEU A 53 -6.94 -7.17 -0.64
CA LEU A 53 -6.39 -8.01 0.42
C LEU A 53 -7.20 -9.29 0.57
N ARG A 54 -6.61 -10.42 0.20
CA ARG A 54 -7.18 -11.75 0.44
C ARG A 54 -7.01 -12.12 1.93
N ARG A 55 -8.09 -12.59 2.54
CA ARG A 55 -8.17 -12.92 3.99
C ARG A 55 -7.50 -14.24 4.34
#